data_AF-A0A7V1GHW6-F1
#
_entry.id   AF-A0A7V1GHW6-F1
#
_cell.length_a   1.000
_cell.length_b   1.000
_cell.length_c   1.000
_cell.angle_alpha   90.00
_cell.angle_beta   90.00
_cell.angle_gamma   90.00
#
_symmetry.space_group_name_H-M   'P 1'
#
loop_
_entity.id
_entity.type
_entity.pdbx_description
1 polymer ?
#
loop_
_entity_poly.entity_id
_entity_poly.type
_entity_poly.pdbx_seq_one_letter_code
_entity_poly.pdbx_strand_id
1 'polypeptide(L)'
;MCIRAGGENELESVKNLMSMSLMAIISDSLDVEIDEIENSDHLQNDLKMIDSTRQTLEEQIADIFDGLQLDLTQIDTVGTLLELVVYNEFKDVAEHLPGGNFLQHPAFKAAA
;
A
#
# COMPACT_ATOMS: atom_id res chain seq x y z
N MET A 1 -28.39 9.65 7.32
CA MET A 1 -27.74 10.55 6.34
C MET A 1 -27.08 9.64 5.33
N CYS A 2 -27.73 9.38 4.19
CA CYS A 2 -27.19 8.47 3.18
C CYS A 2 -26.18 9.23 2.34
N ILE A 3 -24.89 9.07 2.65
CA ILE A 3 -23.82 9.60 1.82
C ILE A 3 -23.83 8.78 0.52
N ARG A 4 -24.39 9.37 -0.54
CA ARG A 4 -24.16 8.93 -1.91
C ARG A 4 -22.71 9.30 -2.24
N ALA A 5 -21.78 8.42 -1.90
CA ALA A 5 -20.39 8.53 -2.32
C ALA A 5 -20.24 7.91 -3.71
N GLY A 6 -20.72 8.63 -4.72
CA GLY A 6 -20.11 8.58 -6.03
C GLY A 6 -19.23 9.81 -6.12
N GLY A 7 -17.93 9.66 -5.89
CA GLY A 7 -17.01 10.80 -5.96
C GLY A 7 -15.59 10.40 -5.57
N GLU A 8 -14.65 10.66 -6.46
CA GLU A 8 -13.23 10.26 -6.43
C GLU A 8 -12.50 10.59 -5.10
N ASN A 9 -13.04 11.49 -4.28
CA ASN A 9 -12.42 12.02 -3.07
C ASN A 9 -12.29 11.04 -1.90
N GLU A 10 -13.24 10.12 -1.69
CA GLU A 10 -13.18 9.20 -0.55
C GLU A 10 -12.15 8.11 -0.77
N LEU A 11 -12.10 7.57 -1.98
CA LEU A 11 -11.09 6.58 -2.37
C LEU A 11 -9.68 7.18 -2.29
N GLU A 12 -9.50 8.40 -2.79
CA GLU A 12 -8.23 9.11 -2.67
C GLU A 12 -7.84 9.38 -1.22
N SER A 13 -8.82 9.72 -0.36
CA SER A 13 -8.59 9.92 1.06
C SER A 13 -8.14 8.63 1.78
N VAL A 14 -8.79 7.51 1.49
CA VAL A 14 -8.41 6.22 2.07
C VAL A 14 -7.05 5.76 1.53
N LYS A 15 -6.79 5.91 0.22
CA LYS A 15 -5.47 5.65 -0.36
C LYS A 15 -4.39 6.47 0.36
N ASN A 16 -4.60 7.76 0.54
CA ASN A 16 -3.65 8.61 1.26
C ASN A 16 -3.44 8.17 2.71
N LEU A 17 -4.51 7.80 3.42
CA LEU A 17 -4.39 7.30 4.79
C LEU A 17 -3.56 6.02 4.84
N MET A 18 -3.84 5.05 3.98
CA MET A 18 -3.10 3.79 3.92
C MET A 18 -1.65 4.01 3.49
N SER A 19 -1.41 4.91 2.54
CA SER A 19 -0.06 5.32 2.15
C SER A 19 0.73 5.84 3.35
N MET A 20 0.16 6.75 4.14
CA MET A 20 0.84 7.29 5.31
C MET A 20 1.06 6.22 6.40
N SER A 21 0.08 5.33 6.62
CA SER A 21 0.25 4.21 7.53
C SER A 21 1.37 3.29 7.08
N LEU A 22 1.42 2.94 5.79
CA LEU A 22 2.46 2.08 5.24
C LEU A 22 3.85 2.72 5.35
N MET A 23 3.98 4.01 5.04
CA MET A 23 5.25 4.74 5.20
C MET A 23 5.72 4.75 6.66
N ALA A 24 4.81 4.90 7.62
CA ALA A 24 5.16 4.82 9.04
C ALA A 24 5.64 3.42 9.45
N ILE A 25 5.00 2.36 8.93
CA ILE A 25 5.41 0.97 9.19
C ILE A 25 6.79 0.70 8.58
N ILE A 26 7.04 1.14 7.34
CA ILE A 26 8.33 0.99 6.68
C ILE A 26 9.41 1.73 7.47
N SER A 27 9.13 2.96 7.90
CA SER A 27 10.02 3.77 8.74
C SER A 27 10.38 3.06 10.04
N ASP A 28 9.39 2.51 10.77
CA ASP A 28 9.59 1.78 12.02
C ASP A 28 10.35 0.46 11.82
N SER A 29 9.98 -0.31 10.79
CA SER A 29 10.59 -1.61 10.48
C SER A 29 12.03 -1.52 10.00
N LEU A 30 12.35 -0.47 9.23
CA LEU A 30 13.67 -0.31 8.60
C LEU A 30 14.57 0.68 9.33
N ASP A 31 14.09 1.33 10.41
CA ASP A 31 14.81 2.37 11.16
C ASP A 31 15.28 3.52 10.23
N VAL A 32 14.37 3.96 9.35
CA VAL A 32 14.59 5.04 8.37
C VAL A 32 13.63 6.18 8.67
N GLU A 33 14.07 7.44 8.51
CA GLU A 33 13.19 8.59 8.69
C GLU A 33 12.10 8.61 7.60
N ILE A 34 10.84 8.82 7.99
CA ILE A 34 9.70 8.80 7.06
C ILE A 34 9.82 9.82 5.92
N ASP A 35 10.49 10.95 6.17
CA ASP A 35 10.72 12.02 5.19
C ASP A 35 11.81 11.66 4.15
N GLU A 36 12.60 10.61 4.41
CA GLU A 36 13.63 10.11 3.51
C GLU A 36 13.15 8.96 2.61
N ILE A 37 11.92 8.45 2.83
CA ILE A 37 11.35 7.34 2.07
C ILE A 37 10.66 7.87 0.81
N GLU A 38 11.18 7.53 -0.36
CA GLU A 38 10.58 7.81 -1.65
C GLU A 38 9.90 6.56 -2.25
N ASN A 39 8.87 6.77 -3.07
CA ASN A 39 8.19 5.67 -3.76
C ASN A 39 9.10 4.89 -4.72
N SER A 40 10.15 5.53 -5.22
CA SER A 40 11.15 4.89 -6.09
C SER A 40 12.20 4.10 -5.34
N ASP A 41 12.27 4.19 -4.01
CA ASP A 41 13.32 3.54 -3.23
C ASP A 41 13.19 2.03 -3.31
N HIS A 42 14.31 1.38 -3.60
CA HIS A 42 14.43 -0.06 -3.56
C HIS A 42 14.51 -0.53 -2.11
N LEU A 43 13.59 -1.43 -1.72
CA LEU A 43 13.48 -1.92 -0.34
C LEU A 43 14.82 -2.52 0.14
N GLN A 44 15.47 -3.33 -0.70
CA GLN A 44 16.73 -3.99 -0.34
C GLN A 44 17.96 -3.11 -0.56
N ASN A 45 18.00 -2.34 -1.65
CA ASN A 45 19.21 -1.61 -2.06
C ASN A 45 19.31 -0.25 -1.39
N ASP A 46 18.22 0.51 -1.31
CA ASP A 46 18.22 1.88 -0.81
C ASP A 46 17.89 1.89 0.67
N LEU A 47 16.80 1.23 1.06
CA LEU A 47 16.36 1.14 2.47
C LEU A 47 17.05 0.02 3.26
N LYS A 48 18.02 -0.67 2.65
CA LYS A 48 18.86 -1.72 3.28
C LYS A 48 18.05 -2.80 4.01
N MET A 49 16.87 -3.14 3.51
CA MET A 49 16.04 -4.21 4.08
C MET A 49 16.80 -5.54 4.04
N ILE A 50 16.94 -6.15 5.21
CA ILE A 50 17.55 -7.47 5.41
C ILE A 50 16.47 -8.47 5.82
N ASP A 51 16.79 -9.77 5.83
CA ASP A 51 15.81 -10.83 6.11
C ASP A 51 15.02 -10.62 7.43
N SER A 52 15.68 -10.13 8.48
CA SER A 52 15.02 -9.89 9.78
C SER A 52 14.06 -8.72 9.74
N THR A 53 14.44 -7.59 9.13
CA THR A 53 13.57 -6.41 9.04
C THR A 53 12.46 -6.62 8.02
N ARG A 54 12.72 -7.42 6.97
CA ARG A 54 11.69 -7.91 6.05
C ARG A 54 10.59 -8.67 6.78
N GLN A 55 10.96 -9.65 7.60
CA GLN A 55 9.97 -10.43 8.35
C GLN A 55 9.16 -9.55 9.29
N THR A 56 9.81 -8.62 10.00
CA THR A 56 9.11 -7.63 10.84
C THR A 56 8.11 -6.81 10.02
N LEU A 57 8.52 -6.32 8.84
CA LEU A 57 7.66 -5.53 7.97
C LEU A 57 6.47 -6.36 7.44
N GLU A 58 6.69 -7.61 7.06
CA GLU A 58 5.62 -8.54 6.66
C GLU A 58 4.62 -8.79 7.80
N GLU A 59 5.11 -8.99 9.02
CA GLU A 59 4.27 -9.17 10.22
C GLU A 59 3.48 -7.90 10.54
N GLN A 60 4.10 -6.72 10.53
CA GLN A 60 3.41 -5.46 10.79
C GLN A 60 2.39 -5.12 9.69
N ILE A 61 2.68 -5.41 8.43
CA ILE A 61 1.71 -5.25 7.33
C ILE A 61 0.51 -6.18 7.56
N ALA A 62 0.74 -7.45 7.90
CA ALA A 62 -0.35 -8.38 8.19
C ALA A 62 -1.19 -7.92 9.39
N ASP A 63 -0.57 -7.38 10.44
CA ASP A 63 -1.29 -6.90 11.62
C ASP A 63 -2.15 -5.66 11.35
N ILE A 64 -1.71 -4.78 10.43
CA ILE A 64 -2.38 -3.49 10.16
C ILE A 64 -3.38 -3.58 9.00
N PHE A 65 -3.12 -4.43 8.00
CA PHE A 65 -3.91 -4.59 6.79
C PHE A 65 -4.61 -5.96 6.77
N ASP A 66 -5.47 -6.22 7.76
CA ASP A 66 -6.41 -7.36 7.82
C ASP A 66 -5.80 -8.75 7.50
N GLY A 67 -4.57 -9.02 7.94
CA GLY A 67 -3.87 -10.29 7.72
C GLY A 67 -3.24 -10.43 6.34
N LEU A 68 -3.04 -9.33 5.61
CA LEU A 68 -2.45 -9.31 4.28
C LEU A 68 -1.04 -9.92 4.30
N GLN A 69 -0.89 -11.05 3.60
CA GLN A 69 0.40 -11.71 3.41
C GLN A 69 1.02 -11.25 2.09
N LEU A 70 2.15 -10.55 2.17
CA LEU A 70 2.98 -10.17 1.04
C LEU A 70 4.34 -10.86 1.13
N ASP A 71 4.88 -11.25 -0.02
CA ASP A 71 6.26 -11.71 -0.13
C ASP A 71 7.13 -10.55 -0.60
N LEU A 72 7.81 -9.91 0.36
CA LEU A 72 8.64 -8.74 0.08
C LEU A 72 9.95 -9.11 -0.65
N THR A 73 10.24 -10.39 -0.88
CA THR A 73 11.38 -10.80 -1.72
C THR A 73 11.13 -10.57 -3.21
N GLN A 74 9.85 -10.52 -3.60
CA GLN A 74 9.41 -10.30 -4.99
C GLN A 74 9.05 -8.85 -5.27
N ILE A 75 9.11 -7.98 -4.25
CA ILE A 75 8.74 -6.57 -4.35
C ILE A 75 10.02 -5.74 -4.29
N ASP A 76 10.23 -4.94 -5.34
CA ASP A 76 11.48 -4.22 -5.52
C ASP A 76 11.44 -2.84 -4.85
N THR A 77 10.37 -2.07 -5.08
CA THR A 77 10.27 -0.68 -4.62
C THR A 77 9.12 -0.44 -3.63
N VAL A 78 9.25 0.64 -2.84
CA VAL A 78 8.21 1.13 -1.93
C VAL A 78 6.90 1.42 -2.65
N GLY A 79 6.96 2.03 -3.84
CA GLY A 79 5.79 2.33 -4.65
C GLY A 79 5.01 1.08 -5.07
N THR A 80 5.72 0.02 -5.48
CA THR A 80 5.09 -1.26 -5.81
C THR A 80 4.47 -1.92 -4.57
N LEU A 81 5.14 -1.84 -3.41
CA LEU A 81 4.58 -2.32 -2.14
C LEU A 81 3.26 -1.60 -1.82
N LEU A 82 3.24 -0.28 -1.95
CA LEU A 82 2.08 0.56 -1.70
C LEU A 82 0.91 0.23 -2.63
N GLU A 83 1.18 0.06 -3.92
CA GLU A 83 0.17 -0.36 -4.89
C GLU A 83 -0.40 -1.74 -4.57
N LEU A 84 0.42 -2.69 -4.14
CA LEU A 84 -0.03 -4.03 -3.77
C LEU A 84 -0.88 -4.03 -2.49
N VAL A 85 -0.49 -3.26 -1.48
CA VAL A 85 -1.29 -3.09 -0.26
C VAL A 85 -2.64 -2.48 -0.62
N VAL A 86 -2.65 -1.35 -1.33
CA VAL A 86 -3.90 -0.69 -1.74
C VAL A 86 -4.74 -1.60 -2.61
N TYR A 87 -4.15 -2.31 -3.57
CA TYR A 87 -4.89 -3.23 -4.44
C TYR A 87 -5.55 -4.36 -3.63
N ASN A 88 -4.82 -4.95 -2.67
CA ASN A 88 -5.35 -6.05 -1.89
C ASN A 88 -6.45 -5.63 -0.91
N GLU A 89 -6.33 -4.46 -0.28
CA GLU A 89 -7.38 -3.95 0.61
C GLU A 89 -8.67 -3.60 -0.15
N PHE A 90 -8.53 -3.18 -1.42
CA PHE A 90 -9.68 -2.75 -2.21
C PHE A 90 -10.24 -3.81 -3.18
N LYS A 91 -9.53 -4.92 -3.43
CA LYS A 91 -10.02 -5.97 -4.35
C LYS A 91 -11.37 -6.56 -3.89
N ASP A 92 -11.55 -6.73 -2.58
CA ASP A 92 -12.77 -7.32 -2.02
C ASP A 92 -13.95 -6.32 -2.03
N VAL A 93 -13.63 -5.03 -1.93
CA VAL A 93 -14.60 -3.92 -2.10
C VAL A 93 -15.04 -3.82 -3.57
N ALA A 94 -14.14 -4.01 -4.51
CA ALA A 94 -14.42 -3.98 -5.94
C ALA A 94 -15.35 -5.11 -6.41
N GLU A 95 -15.24 -6.31 -5.83
CA GLU A 95 -16.10 -7.45 -6.17
C GLU A 95 -17.56 -7.29 -5.71
N HIS A 96 -17.81 -6.48 -4.67
CA HIS A 96 -19.16 -6.30 -4.10
C HIS A 96 -19.89 -5.03 -4.57
N LEU A 97 -19.28 -4.21 -5.43
CA LEU A 97 -19.90 -3.01 -5.98
C LEU A 97 -20.62 -3.30 -7.32
N PRO A 98 -21.91 -2.96 -7.46
CA PRO A 98 -22.64 -3.17 -8.70
C PRO A 98 -22.18 -2.19 -9.78
N GLY A 99 -21.23 -2.63 -10.61
CA GLY A 99 -20.86 -2.00 -11.87
C GLY A 99 -19.55 -1.21 -11.82
N GLY A 100 -18.51 -1.77 -12.43
CA GLY A 100 -17.34 -1.01 -12.87
C GLY A 100 -16.03 -1.67 -12.50
N ASN A 101 -15.27 -2.05 -13.52
CA ASN A 101 -13.95 -2.65 -13.43
C ASN A 101 -12.98 -1.69 -12.69
N PHE A 102 -12.73 -1.94 -11.39
CA PHE A 102 -11.92 -1.10 -10.49
C PHE A 102 -10.53 -0.79 -11.05
N LEU A 103 -9.98 -1.72 -11.82
CA LEU A 103 -8.71 -1.61 -12.55
C LEU A 103 -8.70 -0.55 -13.67
N GLN A 104 -9.84 0.06 -14.02
CA GLN A 104 -9.91 1.16 -15.00
C GLN A 104 -9.95 2.55 -14.35
N HIS A 105 -9.91 2.64 -13.02
CA HIS A 105 -9.92 3.92 -12.33
C HIS A 105 -8.64 4.72 -12.63
N PRO A 106 -8.72 6.03 -12.93
CA PRO A 106 -7.56 6.85 -13.27
C PRO A 106 -6.46 6.85 -12.20
N ALA A 107 -6.80 6.60 -10.93
CA ALA A 107 -5.86 6.46 -9.82
C ALA A 107 -4.90 5.24 -9.91
N PHE A 108 -5.24 4.22 -10.70
CA PHE A 108 -4.39 3.05 -11.00
C PHE A 108 -3.80 3.10 -12.41
N LYS A 109 -4.42 3.87 -13.33
CA LYS A 109 -3.99 3.94 -14.73
C LYS A 109 -2.82 4.91 -14.99
N ALA A 110 -2.39 5.66 -13.97
CA ALA A 110 -1.33 6.66 -14.08
C ALA A 110 0.09 6.16 -13.76
N ALA A 111 0.25 4.87 -13.43
CA ALA A 111 1.54 4.26 -13.07
C ALA A 111 2.11 3.32 -14.16
N ALA A 112 1.76 3.55 -15.44
CA ALA A 112 2.27 2.79 -16.58
C ALA A 112 3.22 3.63 -17.46
#